data_AF-W9BQT3-F1
#
_entry.id   AF-W9BQT3-F1
#
_cell.length_a   1.000
_cell.length_b   1.000
_cell.length_c   1.000
_cell.angle_alpha   90.00
_cell.angle_beta   90.00
_cell.angle_gamma   90.00
#
_symmetry.space_group_name_H-M   'P 1'
#
loop_
_entity.id
_entity.type
_entity.pdbx_description
1 polymer ?
#
loop_
_entity_poly.entity_id
_entity_poly.type
_entity_poly.pdbx_seq_one_letter_code
_entity_poly.pdbx_strand_id
1 'polypeptide(L)'
;MKAVVAVALIAPLALTGCVASAVGSIVTAPVKIVSKGVDLATTSQSEADENRGRAMRKAEERLGKLQRQRDKALRKCDDGDDEACELARDIQEQIDEERDRVM
;
A
#
# COMPACT_ATOMS: atom_id res chain seq x y z
N MET A 1 40.41 -33.38 60.26
CA MET A 1 39.51 -32.60 59.40
C MET A 1 40.15 -31.25 59.08
N LYS A 2 41.14 -31.21 58.17
CA LYS A 2 41.87 -29.98 57.77
C LYS A 2 41.89 -29.75 56.26
N ALA A 3 41.32 -30.67 55.47
CA ALA A 3 41.36 -30.64 54.00
C ALA A 3 40.17 -29.89 53.35
N VAL A 4 39.15 -29.50 54.13
CA VAL A 4 37.95 -28.85 53.57
C VAL A 4 38.17 -27.34 53.34
N VAL A 5 39.15 -26.73 54.01
CA VAL A 5 39.39 -25.28 53.94
C VAL A 5 40.12 -24.88 52.64
N ALA A 6 40.86 -25.78 52.00
CA ALA A 6 41.65 -25.46 50.81
C ALA A 6 40.83 -25.32 49.51
N VAL A 7 39.58 -25.82 49.47
CA VAL A 7 38.73 -25.74 48.27
C VAL A 7 37.85 -24.48 48.26
N ALA A 8 37.63 -23.85 49.42
CA ALA A 8 36.75 -22.69 49.55
C ALA A 8 37.36 -21.36 49.05
N LEU A 9 38.66 -21.30 48.78
CA LEU A 9 39.38 -20.08 48.38
C LEU A 9 39.56 -19.89 46.87
N ILE A 10 39.15 -20.85 46.04
CA ILE A 10 39.26 -20.77 44.56
C ILE A 10 37.90 -20.41 43.92
N ALA A 11 36.81 -20.52 44.68
CA ALA A 11 35.46 -20.21 44.20
C ALA A 11 35.24 -18.76 43.70
N PRO A 12 35.89 -17.69 44.21
CA PRO A 12 35.62 -16.34 43.70
C PRO A 12 36.26 -16.05 42.34
N LEU A 13 37.31 -16.78 41.95
CA LEU A 13 38.01 -16.58 40.67
C LEU A 13 37.31 -17.24 39.48
N ALA A 14 36.36 -18.14 39.72
CA ALA A 14 35.53 -18.75 38.68
C ALA A 14 34.27 -17.93 38.35
N LEU A 15 33.86 -16.99 39.21
CA LEU A 15 32.68 -16.14 38.99
C LEU A 15 32.98 -14.79 38.32
N THR A 16 34.25 -14.41 38.15
CA THR A 16 34.63 -13.19 37.41
C THR A 16 34.42 -13.32 35.90
N GLY A 17 34.12 -14.52 35.38
CA GLY A 17 33.90 -14.79 33.96
C GLY A 17 32.47 -14.54 33.44
N CYS A 18 31.47 -14.27 34.30
CA CYS A 18 30.07 -14.19 33.85
C CYS A 18 29.52 -12.76 33.71
N VAL A 19 30.27 -11.73 34.11
CA VAL A 19 29.79 -10.33 34.04
C VAL A 19 30.33 -9.58 32.80
N ALA A 20 31.30 -10.16 32.09
CA ALA A 20 31.89 -9.53 30.89
C ALA A 20 31.00 -9.62 29.63
N SER A 21 30.01 -10.51 29.59
CA SER A 21 29.16 -10.71 28.39
C SER A 21 27.90 -9.85 28.35
N ALA A 22 27.60 -9.09 29.42
CA ALA A 22 26.38 -8.27 29.50
C ALA A 22 26.60 -6.76 29.30
N VAL A 23 27.83 -6.31 29.02
CA VAL A 23 28.13 -4.88 28.83
C VAL A 23 28.27 -4.50 27.34
N GLY A 24 28.43 -5.48 26.44
CA GLY A 24 28.59 -5.24 25.00
C GLY A 24 27.29 -5.22 24.18
N SER A 25 26.19 -5.79 24.70
CA SER A 25 24.95 -5.98 23.92
C SER A 25 23.88 -4.92 24.16
N ILE A 26 24.05 -4.01 25.14
CA ILE A 26 23.11 -2.93 25.43
C ILE A 26 23.32 -1.68 24.55
N VAL A 27 24.45 -1.56 23.86
CA VAL A 27 24.75 -0.39 23.00
C VAL A 27 24.24 -0.57 21.56
N THR A 28 23.74 -1.74 21.21
CA THR A 28 23.26 -2.05 19.85
C THR A 28 21.83 -2.62 19.86
N ALA A 29 20.87 -1.82 20.33
CA ALA A 29 19.70 -1.43 19.51
C ALA A 29 18.48 -0.94 20.32
N PRO A 30 18.45 0.33 20.77
CA PRO A 30 17.18 1.04 20.86
C PRO A 30 16.79 1.68 19.50
N VAL A 31 17.72 1.78 18.54
CA VAL A 31 17.48 2.44 17.25
C VAL A 31 16.68 1.57 16.26
N LYS A 32 16.81 0.24 16.31
CA LYS A 32 16.12 -0.67 15.37
C LYS A 32 14.62 -0.85 15.63
N ILE A 33 14.14 -0.50 16.82
CA ILE A 33 12.70 -0.61 17.13
C ILE A 33 11.96 0.66 16.72
N VAL A 34 12.60 1.83 16.84
CA VAL A 34 12.04 3.10 16.35
C VAL A 34 11.97 3.12 14.82
N SER A 35 12.92 2.49 14.12
CA SER A 35 12.95 2.49 12.66
C SER A 35 11.88 1.61 11.99
N LYS A 36 11.16 0.75 12.73
CA LYS A 36 10.05 -0.04 12.17
C LYS A 36 8.67 0.59 12.33
N GLY A 37 8.55 1.63 13.17
CA GLY A 37 7.28 2.34 13.38
C GLY A 37 7.01 3.44 12.36
N VAL A 38 8.01 3.85 11.57
CA VAL A 38 7.90 5.01 10.66
C VAL A 38 7.53 4.59 9.22
N ASP A 39 7.86 3.36 8.82
CA ASP A 39 7.60 2.89 7.44
C ASP A 39 6.15 2.43 7.19
N LEU A 40 5.35 2.24 8.24
CA LEU A 40 3.92 1.89 8.10
C LEU A 40 2.99 3.12 8.12
N ALA A 41 3.52 4.30 8.47
CA ALA A 41 2.77 5.56 8.49
C ALA A 41 3.06 6.47 7.28
N THR A 42 4.03 6.12 6.43
CA THR A 42 4.37 6.83 5.19
C THR A 42 4.22 5.89 3.99
N THR A 43 3.00 5.43 3.72
CA THR A 43 2.59 5.45 2.31
C THR A 43 2.44 6.94 2.02
N SER A 44 3.46 7.53 1.40
CA SER A 44 3.49 8.96 1.14
C SER A 44 2.22 9.34 0.39
N GLN A 45 1.49 10.34 0.88
CA GLN A 45 0.32 10.91 0.19
C GLN A 45 0.61 11.17 -1.30
N SER A 46 1.89 11.41 -1.64
CA SER A 46 2.40 11.52 -3.01
C SER A 46 2.10 10.30 -3.90
N GLU A 47 2.28 9.06 -3.44
CA GLU A 47 1.99 7.85 -4.24
C GLU A 47 0.48 7.57 -4.34
N ALA A 48 -0.27 7.87 -3.27
CA ALA A 48 -1.73 7.77 -3.27
C ALA A 48 -2.37 8.79 -4.24
N ASP A 49 -1.85 10.04 -4.26
CA ASP A 49 -2.32 11.11 -5.15
C ASP A 49 -1.95 10.83 -6.61
N GLU A 50 -0.76 10.29 -6.87
CA GLU A 50 -0.35 9.96 -8.23
C GLU A 50 -1.16 8.78 -8.81
N ASN A 51 -1.48 7.78 -7.99
CA ASN A 51 -2.36 6.68 -8.38
C ASN A 51 -3.81 7.12 -8.59
N ARG A 52 -4.31 8.03 -7.74
CA ARG A 52 -5.64 8.63 -7.91
C ARG A 52 -5.73 9.43 -9.20
N GLY A 53 -4.71 10.23 -9.53
CA GLY A 53 -4.65 10.98 -10.78
C GLY A 53 -4.62 10.08 -12.03
N ARG A 54 -3.89 8.95 -11.98
CA ARG A 54 -3.89 7.94 -13.06
C ARG A 54 -5.26 7.27 -13.23
N ALA A 55 -5.94 6.94 -12.14
CA ALA A 55 -7.26 6.33 -12.17
C ALA A 55 -8.31 7.28 -12.76
N MET A 56 -8.30 8.55 -12.34
CA MET A 56 -9.18 9.59 -12.87
C MET A 56 -9.01 9.78 -14.39
N ARG A 57 -7.78 9.91 -14.88
CA ARG A 57 -7.52 10.05 -16.33
C ARG A 57 -8.08 8.88 -17.15
N LYS A 58 -7.91 7.64 -16.67
CA LYS A 58 -8.45 6.44 -17.33
C LYS A 58 -9.98 6.44 -17.34
N ALA A 59 -10.59 6.91 -16.26
CA ALA A 59 -12.04 7.01 -16.16
C ALA A 59 -12.59 8.06 -17.14
N GLU A 60 -11.97 9.24 -17.20
CA GLU A 60 -12.33 10.30 -18.16
C GLU A 60 -12.14 9.84 -19.62
N GLU A 61 -11.04 9.15 -19.93
CA GLU A 61 -10.80 8.58 -21.27
C GLU A 61 -11.90 7.58 -21.66
N ARG A 62 -12.32 6.73 -20.73
CA ARG A 62 -13.38 5.74 -20.96
C ARG A 62 -14.72 6.43 -21.22
N LEU A 63 -15.08 7.42 -20.40
CA LEU A 63 -16.28 8.23 -20.58
C LEU A 63 -16.25 8.97 -21.93
N GLY A 64 -15.13 9.60 -22.29
CA GLY A 64 -14.97 10.27 -23.57
C GLY A 64 -15.09 9.32 -24.76
N LYS A 65 -14.60 8.08 -24.63
CA LYS A 65 -14.76 7.04 -25.66
C LYS A 65 -16.23 6.61 -25.82
N LEU A 66 -16.96 6.44 -24.72
CA LEU A 66 -18.38 6.10 -24.75
C LEU A 66 -19.20 7.24 -25.37
N GLN A 67 -18.93 8.49 -24.99
CA GLN A 67 -19.60 9.67 -25.55
C GLN A 67 -19.45 9.74 -27.07
N ARG A 68 -18.22 9.56 -27.60
CA ARG A 68 -17.97 9.53 -29.05
C ARG A 68 -18.71 8.40 -29.76
N GLN A 69 -18.83 7.23 -29.13
CA GLN A 69 -19.58 6.11 -29.68
C GLN A 69 -21.08 6.41 -29.71
N ARG A 70 -21.62 7.00 -28.64
CA ARG A 70 -23.01 7.48 -28.57
C ARG A 70 -23.30 8.48 -29.67
N ASP A 71 -22.45 9.50 -29.84
CA ASP A 71 -22.60 10.50 -30.89
C ASP A 71 -22.65 9.86 -32.29
N LYS A 72 -21.79 8.87 -32.53
CA LYS A 72 -21.77 8.14 -33.80
C LYS A 72 -23.03 7.30 -34.00
N ALA A 73 -23.51 6.63 -32.96
CA ALA A 73 -24.73 5.85 -32.99
C ALA A 73 -25.95 6.74 -33.23
N LEU A 74 -26.02 7.92 -32.59
CA LEU A 74 -27.08 8.89 -32.82
C LEU A 74 -27.10 9.41 -34.26
N ARG A 75 -25.94 9.72 -34.86
CA ARG A 75 -25.92 10.14 -36.28
C ARG A 75 -26.54 9.08 -37.20
N LYS A 76 -26.23 7.80 -36.95
CA LYS A 76 -26.81 6.69 -37.71
C LYS A 76 -28.31 6.52 -37.44
N CYS A 77 -28.71 6.70 -36.19
CA CYS A 77 -30.12 6.72 -35.80
C CYS A 77 -30.88 7.81 -36.56
N ASP A 78 -30.32 9.03 -36.63
CA ASP A 78 -30.89 10.14 -37.38
C ASP A 78 -30.93 9.86 -38.90
N ASP A 79 -30.01 9.02 -39.41
CA ASP A 79 -30.00 8.52 -40.79
C ASP A 79 -31.04 7.39 -41.03
N GLY A 80 -31.78 6.96 -40.01
CA GLY A 80 -32.86 5.96 -40.09
C GLY A 80 -32.49 4.53 -39.71
N ASP A 81 -31.35 4.32 -39.03
CA ASP A 81 -30.93 3.01 -38.51
C ASP A 81 -31.51 2.77 -37.10
N ASP A 82 -32.61 2.02 -37.03
CA ASP A 82 -33.32 1.70 -35.79
C ASP A 82 -32.43 0.96 -34.76
N GLU A 83 -31.53 0.08 -35.23
CA GLU A 83 -30.61 -0.65 -34.36
C GLU A 83 -29.57 0.32 -33.77
N ALA A 84 -29.11 1.30 -34.55
CA ALA A 84 -28.25 2.36 -34.04
C ALA A 84 -28.96 3.25 -33.01
N CYS A 85 -30.28 3.45 -33.10
CA CYS A 85 -31.06 4.14 -32.08
C CYS A 85 -31.13 3.37 -30.75
N GLU A 86 -31.26 2.05 -30.80
CA GLU A 86 -31.16 1.19 -29.62
C GLU A 86 -29.75 1.25 -29.02
N LEU A 87 -28.73 1.06 -29.86
CA LEU A 87 -27.33 1.14 -29.42
C LEU A 87 -27.00 2.49 -28.78
N ALA A 88 -27.52 3.60 -29.31
CA ALA A 88 -27.30 4.92 -28.73
C ALA A 88 -27.88 5.04 -27.31
N ARG A 89 -29.03 4.40 -27.04
CA ARG A 89 -29.67 4.35 -25.73
C ARG A 89 -28.87 3.47 -24.75
N ASP A 90 -28.45 2.29 -25.18
CA ASP A 90 -27.61 1.40 -24.36
C ASP A 90 -26.27 2.03 -23.99
N ILE A 91 -25.64 2.74 -24.95
CA ILE A 91 -24.39 3.46 -24.67
C ILE A 91 -24.66 4.63 -23.71
N GLN A 92 -25.80 5.32 -23.83
CA GLN A 92 -26.17 6.38 -22.91
C GLN A 92 -26.30 5.86 -21.48
N GLU A 93 -26.95 4.71 -21.28
CA GLU A 93 -27.05 4.05 -19.97
C GLU A 93 -25.66 3.68 -19.42
N GLN A 94 -24.77 3.15 -20.26
CA GLN A 94 -23.38 2.89 -19.86
C GLN A 94 -22.61 4.15 -19.48
N ILE A 95 -22.87 5.29 -20.14
CA ILE A 95 -22.26 6.57 -19.78
C ILE A 95 -22.76 7.02 -18.41
N ASP A 96 -24.05 6.91 -18.15
CA ASP A 96 -24.65 7.30 -16.88
C ASP A 96 -24.13 6.41 -15.74
N GLU A 97 -24.05 5.08 -15.94
CA GLU A 97 -23.46 4.15 -14.97
C GLU A 97 -21.97 4.44 -14.69
N GLU A 98 -21.17 4.69 -15.73
CA GLU A 98 -19.75 5.03 -15.54
C GLU A 98 -19.58 6.41 -14.90
N ARG A 99 -20.46 7.37 -15.18
CA ARG A 99 -20.42 8.69 -14.53
C ARG A 99 -20.73 8.57 -13.03
N ASP A 100 -21.72 7.77 -12.67
CA ASP A 100 -22.11 7.53 -11.28
C ASP A 100 -21.06 6.71 -10.51
N ARG A 101 -20.23 5.92 -11.20
CA ARG A 101 -19.07 5.24 -10.61
C ARG A 101 -17.91 6.19 -10.28
N VAL A 102 -17.79 7.29 -11.01
CA VAL A 102 -16.68 8.24 -10.91
C VAL A 102 -16.99 9.41 -9.97
N MET A 103 -18.26 9.81 -9.87
CA MET A 103 -18.74 10.88 -8.99
C MET A 103 -18.94 10.39 -7.55
#